data_AF-A0A852BRE3-F1
#
_entry.id   AF-A0A852BRE3-F1
#
_cell.length_a   1.000
_cell.length_b   1.000
_cell.length_c   1.000
_cell.angle_alpha   90.00
_cell.angle_beta   90.00
_cell.angle_gamma   90.00
#
_symmetry.space_group_name_H-M   'P 1'
#
loop_
_entity.id
_entity.type
_entity.pdbx_description
1 polymer ?
#
loop_
_entity_poly.entity_id
_entity_poly.type
_entity_poly.pdbx_seq_one_letter_code
_entity_poly.pdbx_strand_id
1 'polypeptide(L)'
;FAIKNRFRHRSKMFPKREHWLDWASEKYDKRLITQIKMVLKVLFLYIPLPMFWALFDQQGSRWTLQATTMDGNFGAIQIQPDQMQTVNPILIIIMVPVVDTVVYPLIKKCKINFTPLRKMTVGMFLASMAFVSAALVQVQIDKTIPVFPTAEQSQIKIINLGTANATVRFEPQLHSVNLAPMEWTDYVTFETSKLQSLNITSGNQVLNESITLPEGERHTLGIKTTATRIDILWLFDNVTSKPEEGKNLIRFINNSPDVLTNITLGDTSFGTLMSFSASNYSLFSGGRRDTITAINNSQLCSVISKSFGFGSAYTVIINECNGTDLSVEYSEDIPPNSVHMALQIPQYFILTCAEVVFSVTGLEFSYSQAPSNMKSVLQAGWLLTVAVGNIIVLIVAGASKLSEQWAEYVLFAALLLAVCVIFAIMAYFYTYVDPNEVEAQLDEEEKKAKKAQELYENETEDVSRM
;
A
#
# COMPACT_ATOMS: atom_id res chain seq x y z
N PHE A 1 11.23 -17.35 38.75
CA PHE A 1 11.29 -18.22 39.95
C PHE A 1 10.91 -19.67 39.64
N ALA A 2 9.69 -19.94 39.14
CA ALA A 2 9.23 -21.30 38.78
C ALA A 2 10.19 -22.09 37.87
N ILE A 3 10.71 -21.46 36.80
CA ILE A 3 11.66 -22.10 35.87
C ILE A 3 12.94 -22.53 36.60
N LYS A 4 13.52 -21.64 37.43
CA LYS A 4 14.71 -21.92 38.24
C LYS A 4 14.47 -23.09 39.21
N ASN A 5 13.29 -23.15 39.85
CA ASN A 5 12.93 -24.24 40.76
C ASN A 5 12.69 -25.57 40.04
N ARG A 6 12.06 -25.54 38.85
CA ARG A 6 11.90 -26.73 38.01
C ARG A 6 13.24 -27.34 37.60
N PHE A 7 14.23 -26.51 37.27
CA PHE A 7 15.57 -26.99 36.94
C PHE A 7 16.34 -27.54 38.15
N ARG A 8 16.14 -26.96 39.35
CA ARG A 8 16.77 -27.44 40.59
C ARG A 8 16.18 -28.76 41.11
N HIS A 9 14.90 -29.00 40.90
CA HIS A 9 14.18 -30.17 41.44
C HIS A 9 13.89 -31.24 40.36
N ARG A 10 14.78 -31.37 39.37
CA ARG A 10 14.64 -32.32 38.23
C ARG A 10 14.91 -33.79 38.62
N SER A 11 15.32 -34.06 39.85
CA SER A 11 15.58 -35.40 40.41
C SER A 11 14.29 -36.20 40.62
N LYS A 12 14.35 -37.53 40.52
CA LYS A 12 13.22 -38.46 40.79
C LYS A 12 12.67 -38.40 42.22
N MET A 13 13.37 -37.69 43.13
CA MET A 13 13.02 -37.57 44.55
C MET A 13 11.85 -36.58 44.81
N PHE A 14 11.49 -35.74 43.84
CA PHE A 14 10.38 -34.79 43.97
C PHE A 14 9.16 -35.23 43.14
N PRO A 15 7.94 -35.18 43.70
CA PRO A 15 6.73 -35.53 42.96
C PRO A 15 6.54 -34.60 41.76
N LYS A 16 6.19 -35.17 40.61
CA LYS A 16 5.91 -34.38 39.39
C LYS A 16 4.66 -33.54 39.63
N ARG A 17 4.76 -32.23 39.40
CA ARG A 17 3.61 -31.32 39.40
C ARG A 17 2.98 -31.29 38.01
N GLU A 18 1.66 -31.13 37.93
CA GLU A 18 0.90 -31.15 36.67
C GLU A 18 1.28 -30.00 35.72
N HIS A 19 1.51 -28.79 36.25
CA HIS A 19 1.93 -27.64 35.45
C HIS A 19 3.25 -27.04 35.95
N TRP A 20 4.08 -26.53 35.02
CA TRP A 20 5.41 -25.98 35.35
C TRP A 20 5.34 -24.72 36.24
N LEU A 21 4.22 -24.00 36.20
CA LEU A 21 3.99 -22.83 37.05
C LEU A 21 3.77 -23.21 38.52
N ASP A 22 3.39 -24.46 38.81
CA ASP A 22 3.13 -24.89 40.19
C ASP A 22 4.39 -24.90 41.05
N TRP A 23 5.57 -24.94 40.44
CA TRP A 23 6.86 -24.79 41.13
C TRP A 23 7.07 -23.40 41.76
N ALA A 24 6.16 -22.46 41.52
CA ALA A 24 6.12 -21.16 42.19
C ALA A 24 5.36 -21.17 43.53
N SER A 25 4.67 -22.26 43.90
CA SER A 25 3.79 -22.29 45.08
C SER A 25 4.53 -22.08 46.41
N GLU A 26 5.85 -22.22 46.43
CA GLU A 26 6.69 -21.96 47.61
C GLU A 26 6.79 -20.47 47.94
N LYS A 27 6.55 -19.59 46.96
CA LYS A 27 6.72 -18.15 47.10
C LYS A 27 5.46 -17.35 46.77
N TYR A 28 4.54 -17.91 46.00
CA TYR A 28 3.38 -17.21 45.48
C TYR A 28 2.08 -17.96 45.78
N ASP A 29 1.01 -17.20 46.00
CA ASP A 29 -0.31 -17.73 46.30
C ASP A 29 -0.86 -18.59 45.17
N LYS A 30 -1.60 -19.65 45.53
CA LYS A 30 -2.26 -20.55 44.57
C LYS A 30 -3.19 -19.78 43.63
N ARG A 31 -3.92 -18.79 44.14
CA ARG A 31 -4.80 -17.91 43.36
C ARG A 31 -4.04 -17.21 42.23
N LEU A 32 -2.92 -16.56 42.56
CA LEU A 32 -2.08 -15.87 41.58
C LEU A 32 -1.52 -16.84 40.52
N ILE A 33 -1.07 -18.03 40.95
CA ILE A 33 -0.55 -19.06 40.04
C ILE A 33 -1.64 -19.51 39.05
N THR A 34 -2.86 -19.76 39.52
CA THR A 34 -3.99 -20.16 38.67
C THR A 34 -4.39 -19.06 37.69
N GLN A 35 -4.48 -17.81 38.15
CA GLN A 35 -4.78 -16.66 37.29
C GLN A 35 -3.71 -16.47 36.20
N ILE A 36 -2.43 -16.61 36.52
CA ILE A 36 -1.34 -16.55 35.52
C ILE A 36 -1.46 -17.71 34.52
N LYS A 37 -1.83 -18.92 34.95
CA LYS A 37 -2.05 -20.05 34.01
C LYS A 37 -3.15 -19.72 33.00
N MET A 38 -4.24 -19.08 33.44
CA MET A 38 -5.32 -18.65 32.55
C MET A 38 -4.85 -17.62 31.53
N VAL A 39 -4.16 -16.57 31.99
CA VAL A 39 -3.59 -15.54 31.13
C VAL A 39 -2.62 -16.13 30.12
N LEU A 40 -1.72 -17.04 30.54
CA LEU A 40 -0.77 -17.69 29.64
C LEU A 40 -1.45 -18.55 28.57
N LYS A 41 -2.58 -19.21 28.88
CA LYS A 41 -3.38 -19.94 27.88
C LYS A 41 -3.92 -19.00 26.80
N VAL A 42 -4.39 -17.81 27.16
CA VAL A 42 -4.88 -16.81 26.21
C VAL A 42 -3.71 -16.19 25.42
N LEU A 43 -2.61 -15.83 26.09
CA LEU A 43 -1.41 -15.30 25.42
C LEU A 43 -0.81 -16.31 24.44
N PHE A 44 -0.92 -17.61 24.72
CA PHE A 44 -0.49 -18.64 23.77
C PHE A 44 -1.34 -18.61 22.48
N LEU A 45 -2.65 -18.36 22.59
CA LEU A 45 -3.50 -18.14 21.41
C LEU A 45 -3.17 -16.86 20.65
N TYR A 46 -2.47 -15.90 21.25
CA TYR A 46 -2.09 -14.66 20.59
C TYR A 46 -0.88 -14.81 19.66
N ILE A 47 -0.11 -15.88 19.77
CA ILE A 47 1.11 -16.09 18.96
C ILE A 47 0.86 -15.93 17.43
N PRO A 48 -0.27 -16.40 16.86
CA PRO A 48 -0.54 -16.23 15.43
C PRO A 48 -1.15 -14.85 15.04
N LEU A 49 -1.66 -14.07 15.98
CA LEU A 49 -2.35 -12.79 15.72
C LEU A 49 -1.48 -11.70 15.05
N PRO A 50 -0.15 -11.59 15.32
CA PRO A 50 0.68 -10.57 14.67
C PRO A 50 0.59 -10.57 13.15
N MET A 51 0.39 -11.73 12.52
CA MET A 51 0.27 -11.82 11.06
C MET A 51 -1.03 -11.21 10.54
N PHE A 52 -2.12 -11.24 11.32
CA PHE A 52 -3.34 -10.50 10.96
C PHE A 52 -3.08 -9.00 10.95
N TRP A 53 -2.44 -8.48 12.01
CA TRP A 53 -2.09 -7.05 12.11
C TRP A 53 -1.10 -6.61 11.04
N ALA A 54 -0.14 -7.47 10.69
CA ALA A 54 0.80 -7.22 9.61
C ALA A 54 0.10 -7.00 8.25
N LEU A 55 -1.06 -7.64 8.01
CA LEU A 55 -1.87 -7.39 6.81
C LEU A 55 -2.80 -6.19 7.01
N PHE A 56 -3.46 -6.09 8.15
CA PHE A 56 -4.42 -5.03 8.44
C PHE A 56 -3.79 -3.63 8.35
N ASP A 57 -2.58 -3.46 8.91
CA ASP A 57 -1.90 -2.16 8.94
C ASP A 57 -1.33 -1.75 7.55
N GLN A 58 -1.29 -2.65 6.56
CA GLN A 58 -0.89 -2.31 5.20
C GLN A 58 -1.93 -1.46 4.45
N GLN A 59 -3.19 -1.42 4.92
CA GLN A 59 -4.19 -0.54 4.36
C GLN A 59 -3.80 0.95 4.45
N GLY A 60 -2.93 1.30 5.42
CA GLY A 60 -2.43 2.65 5.62
C GLY A 60 -1.16 2.98 4.82
N SER A 61 -0.50 1.97 4.26
CA SER A 61 0.79 2.11 3.57
C SER A 61 0.72 1.60 2.13
N ARG A 62 0.72 0.28 1.93
CA ARG A 62 0.74 -0.34 0.60
C ARG A 62 -0.51 0.00 -0.22
N TRP A 63 -1.69 0.04 0.39
CA TRP A 63 -2.91 0.39 -0.34
C TRP A 63 -2.97 1.89 -0.69
N THR A 64 -2.37 2.75 0.14
CA THR A 64 -2.15 4.16 -0.20
C THR A 64 -1.23 4.28 -1.42
N LEU A 65 -0.13 3.52 -1.46
CA LEU A 65 0.77 3.46 -2.63
C LEU A 65 0.08 2.90 -3.87
N GLN A 66 -0.76 1.88 -3.73
CA GLN A 66 -1.58 1.40 -4.84
C GLN A 66 -2.51 2.51 -5.35
N ALA A 67 -3.14 3.28 -4.45
CA ALA A 67 -4.03 4.38 -4.81
C ALA A 67 -3.32 5.53 -5.54
N THR A 68 -2.01 5.77 -5.33
CA THR A 68 -1.28 6.82 -6.09
C THR A 68 -1.21 6.52 -7.59
N THR A 69 -1.38 5.26 -7.97
CA THR A 69 -1.40 4.78 -9.36
C THR A 69 -2.82 4.59 -9.92
N MET A 70 -3.83 5.08 -9.20
CA MET A 70 -5.24 5.02 -9.60
C MET A 70 -5.80 6.42 -9.87
N ASP A 71 -6.94 6.50 -10.55
CA ASP A 71 -7.67 7.75 -10.78
C ASP A 71 -8.60 8.05 -9.59
N GLY A 72 -8.39 9.21 -8.96
CA GLY A 72 -9.15 9.69 -7.81
C GLY A 72 -10.33 10.60 -8.18
N ASN A 73 -10.70 10.70 -9.46
CA ASN A 73 -11.79 11.56 -9.90
C ASN A 73 -13.18 10.90 -9.71
N PHE A 74 -13.84 11.18 -8.59
CA PHE A 74 -15.23 10.76 -8.33
C PHE A 74 -16.28 11.74 -8.91
N GLY A 75 -15.90 12.54 -9.91
CA GLY A 75 -16.77 13.49 -10.62
C GLY A 75 -16.92 14.82 -9.89
N ALA A 76 -17.58 14.83 -8.72
CA ALA A 76 -17.81 16.05 -7.94
C ALA A 76 -16.67 16.36 -6.95
N ILE A 77 -15.95 15.32 -6.53
CA ILE A 77 -14.89 15.40 -5.52
C ILE A 77 -13.70 14.61 -6.06
N GLN A 78 -12.51 15.19 -5.93
CA GLN A 78 -11.27 14.50 -6.21
C GLN A 78 -10.72 13.95 -4.89
N ILE A 79 -10.66 12.63 -4.78
CA ILE A 79 -10.16 11.91 -3.60
C ILE A 79 -8.65 11.71 -3.76
N GLN A 80 -7.88 12.10 -2.74
CA GLN A 80 -6.45 11.85 -2.70
C GLN A 80 -6.15 10.42 -2.20
N PRO A 81 -5.01 9.81 -2.60
CA PRO A 81 -4.68 8.43 -2.23
C PRO A 81 -4.71 8.14 -0.73
N ASP A 82 -4.24 9.06 0.10
CA ASP A 82 -4.24 9.01 1.56
C ASP A 82 -5.64 9.10 2.16
N GLN A 83 -6.56 9.83 1.51
CA GLN A 83 -7.96 9.94 1.94
C GLN A 83 -8.74 8.63 1.79
N MET A 84 -8.27 7.66 0.99
CA MET A 84 -8.91 6.35 0.85
C MET A 84 -9.01 5.58 2.17
N GLN A 85 -8.14 5.87 3.14
CA GLN A 85 -8.20 5.26 4.48
C GLN A 85 -9.47 5.61 5.25
N THR A 86 -10.14 6.72 4.90
CA THR A 86 -11.42 7.13 5.52
C THR A 86 -12.56 6.14 5.25
N VAL A 87 -12.42 5.31 4.20
CA VAL A 87 -13.39 4.26 3.87
C VAL A 87 -13.50 3.24 5.01
N ASN A 88 -12.40 2.90 5.69
CA ASN A 88 -12.42 1.87 6.73
C ASN A 88 -13.30 2.27 7.95
N PRO A 89 -13.12 3.43 8.61
CA PRO A 89 -14.01 3.87 9.69
C PRO A 89 -15.50 3.94 9.30
N ILE A 90 -15.80 4.42 8.08
CA ILE A 90 -17.18 4.47 7.57
C ILE A 90 -17.76 3.06 7.47
N LEU A 91 -16.99 2.12 6.90
CA LEU A 91 -17.40 0.73 6.80
C LEU A 91 -17.55 0.06 8.16
N ILE A 92 -16.70 0.34 9.15
CA ILE A 92 -16.83 -0.22 10.51
C ILE A 92 -18.17 0.20 11.14
N ILE A 93 -18.52 1.49 11.06
CA ILE A 93 -19.78 2.02 11.61
C ILE A 93 -21.00 1.32 11.02
N ILE A 94 -20.93 0.92 9.74
CA ILE A 94 -22.01 0.20 9.05
C ILE A 94 -21.95 -1.30 9.35
N MET A 95 -20.76 -1.91 9.31
CA MET A 95 -20.58 -3.35 9.39
C MET A 95 -20.80 -3.91 10.79
N VAL A 96 -20.43 -3.19 11.85
CA VAL A 96 -20.62 -3.67 13.23
C VAL A 96 -22.11 -3.96 13.52
N PRO A 97 -23.06 -3.02 13.31
CA PRO A 97 -24.48 -3.30 13.46
C PRO A 97 -24.98 -4.41 12.53
N VAL A 98 -24.52 -4.46 11.27
CA VAL A 98 -24.93 -5.47 10.30
C VAL A 98 -24.51 -6.88 10.75
N VAL A 99 -23.26 -7.03 11.22
CA VAL A 99 -22.75 -8.31 11.69
C VAL A 99 -23.50 -8.79 12.93
N ASP A 100 -23.75 -7.90 13.90
CA ASP A 100 -24.42 -8.25 15.15
C ASP A 100 -25.93 -8.50 14.99
N THR A 101 -26.63 -7.68 14.20
CA THR A 101 -28.10 -7.72 14.11
C THR A 101 -28.60 -8.60 12.96
N VAL A 102 -27.81 -8.80 11.91
CA VAL A 102 -28.22 -9.57 10.73
C VAL A 102 -27.41 -10.86 10.62
N VAL A 103 -26.08 -10.78 10.54
CA VAL A 103 -25.23 -11.93 10.22
C VAL A 103 -25.28 -12.99 11.33
N TYR A 104 -25.00 -12.63 12.59
CA TYR A 104 -24.99 -13.61 13.68
C TYR A 104 -26.36 -14.27 13.93
N PRO A 105 -27.51 -13.55 13.91
CA PRO A 105 -28.82 -14.17 14.02
C PRO A 105 -29.15 -15.12 12.86
N LEU A 106 -28.74 -14.80 11.63
CA LEU A 106 -28.90 -15.69 10.48
C LEU A 106 -28.07 -16.98 10.64
N ILE A 107 -26.81 -16.87 11.06
CA ILE A 107 -25.97 -18.04 11.33
C ILE A 107 -26.58 -18.92 12.44
N LYS A 108 -27.15 -18.28 13.47
CA LYS A 108 -27.86 -18.98 14.55
C LYS A 108 -29.12 -19.70 14.05
N LYS A 109 -29.86 -19.12 13.09
CA LYS A 109 -30.98 -19.79 12.41
C LYS A 109 -30.53 -21.02 11.61
N CYS A 110 -29.32 -21.00 11.06
CA CYS A 110 -28.70 -22.16 10.41
C CYS A 110 -28.18 -23.23 11.40
N LYS A 111 -28.40 -23.07 12.72
CA LYS A 111 -27.96 -23.99 13.79
C LYS A 111 -26.45 -24.22 13.86
N ILE A 112 -25.66 -23.28 13.34
CA ILE A 112 -24.20 -23.36 13.42
C ILE A 112 -23.76 -22.69 14.73
N ASN A 113 -23.14 -23.47 15.63
CA ASN A 113 -22.52 -22.93 16.83
C ASN A 113 -21.21 -22.21 16.47
N PHE A 114 -21.30 -20.88 16.41
CA PHE A 114 -20.22 -20.01 15.98
C PHE A 114 -19.48 -19.47 17.20
N THR A 115 -18.54 -20.27 17.71
CA THR A 115 -17.72 -19.91 18.87
C THR A 115 -16.82 -18.70 18.57
N PRO A 116 -16.39 -17.93 19.58
CA PRO A 116 -15.53 -16.77 19.38
C PRO A 116 -14.25 -17.07 18.59
N LEU A 117 -13.64 -18.23 18.82
CA LEU A 117 -12.42 -18.61 18.10
C LEU A 117 -12.69 -18.97 16.64
N ARG A 118 -13.84 -19.59 16.33
CA ARG A 118 -14.26 -19.85 14.94
C ARG A 118 -14.54 -18.56 14.17
N LYS A 119 -15.16 -17.58 14.83
CA LYS A 119 -15.32 -16.22 14.29
C LYS A 119 -13.97 -15.63 13.91
N MET A 120 -13.02 -15.63 14.84
CA MET A 120 -11.66 -15.14 14.57
C MET A 120 -10.99 -15.87 13.39
N THR A 121 -11.14 -17.20 13.26
CA THR A 121 -10.64 -17.94 12.09
C THR A 121 -11.26 -17.45 10.79
N VAL A 122 -12.58 -17.23 10.76
CA VAL A 122 -13.25 -16.67 9.57
C VAL A 122 -12.76 -15.26 9.25
N GLY A 123 -12.50 -14.44 10.27
CA GLY A 123 -11.89 -13.12 10.09
C GLY A 123 -10.50 -13.20 9.44
N MET A 124 -9.62 -14.08 9.92
CA MET A 124 -8.30 -14.30 9.30
C MET A 124 -8.41 -14.76 7.84
N PHE A 125 -9.37 -15.64 7.54
CA PHE A 125 -9.63 -16.10 6.17
C PHE A 125 -10.13 -14.96 5.26
N LEU A 126 -11.06 -14.14 5.74
CA LEU A 126 -11.56 -12.98 5.00
C LEU A 126 -10.45 -11.95 4.73
N ALA A 127 -9.58 -11.68 5.70
CA ALA A 127 -8.44 -10.79 5.51
C ALA A 127 -7.46 -11.33 4.44
N SER A 128 -7.25 -12.64 4.37
CA SER A 128 -6.47 -13.26 3.28
C SER A 128 -7.13 -13.03 1.91
N MET A 129 -8.46 -13.19 1.83
CA MET A 129 -9.23 -12.92 0.61
C MET A 129 -9.20 -11.44 0.20
N ALA A 130 -9.16 -10.50 1.16
CA ALA A 130 -9.01 -9.07 0.86
C ALA A 130 -7.68 -8.78 0.14
N PHE A 131 -6.60 -9.46 0.54
CA PHE A 131 -5.29 -9.33 -0.12
C PHE A 131 -5.23 -10.00 -1.49
N VAL A 132 -5.97 -11.11 -1.69
CA VAL A 132 -6.18 -11.65 -3.04
C VAL A 132 -6.89 -10.63 -3.92
N SER A 133 -7.93 -9.97 -3.40
CA SER A 133 -8.60 -8.88 -4.12
C SER A 133 -7.64 -7.73 -4.45
N ALA A 134 -6.80 -7.32 -3.50
CA ALA A 134 -5.80 -6.26 -3.71
C ALA A 134 -4.76 -6.64 -4.77
N ALA A 135 -4.33 -7.90 -4.81
CA ALA A 135 -3.45 -8.41 -5.86
C ALA A 135 -4.11 -8.35 -7.24
N LEU A 136 -5.40 -8.71 -7.34
CA LEU A 136 -6.14 -8.64 -8.61
C LEU A 136 -6.29 -7.21 -9.12
N VAL A 137 -6.54 -6.26 -8.21
CA VAL A 137 -6.56 -4.82 -8.55
C VAL A 137 -5.19 -4.37 -9.02
N GLN A 138 -4.12 -4.76 -8.32
CA GLN A 138 -2.75 -4.41 -8.70
C GLN A 138 -2.40 -4.91 -10.11
N VAL A 139 -2.76 -6.16 -10.44
CA VAL A 139 -2.52 -6.71 -11.80
C VAL A 139 -3.24 -5.90 -12.89
N GLN A 140 -4.39 -5.30 -12.60
CA GLN A 140 -5.07 -4.41 -13.56
C GLN A 140 -4.36 -3.07 -13.70
N ILE A 141 -3.87 -2.53 -12.59
CA ILE A 141 -3.10 -1.29 -12.57
C ILE A 141 -1.79 -1.46 -13.33
N ASP A 142 -1.03 -2.54 -13.07
CA ASP A 142 0.29 -2.77 -13.67
C ASP A 142 0.25 -2.83 -15.19
N LYS A 143 -0.88 -3.24 -15.79
CA LYS A 143 -1.10 -3.20 -17.25
C LYS A 143 -1.17 -1.79 -17.83
N THR A 144 -1.40 -0.78 -16.99
CA THR A 144 -1.61 0.63 -17.39
C THR A 144 -0.45 1.54 -17.03
N ILE A 145 0.50 1.06 -16.23
CA ILE A 145 1.69 1.81 -15.84
C ILE A 145 2.73 1.72 -16.98
N PRO A 146 3.37 2.85 -17.37
CA PRO A 146 4.45 2.81 -18.34
C PRO A 146 5.66 2.05 -17.81
N VAL A 147 6.28 1.23 -18.66
CA VAL A 147 7.51 0.51 -18.33
C VAL A 147 8.70 1.46 -18.51
N PHE A 148 9.43 1.71 -17.44
CA PHE A 148 10.64 2.54 -17.45
C PHE A 148 11.86 1.70 -17.87
N PRO A 149 12.89 2.29 -18.51
CA PRO A 149 14.07 1.56 -18.92
C PRO A 149 14.84 1.02 -17.71
N THR A 150 15.36 -0.20 -17.83
CA THR A 150 16.31 -0.77 -16.86
C THR A 150 17.70 -0.19 -17.07
N ALA A 151 18.64 -0.49 -16.16
CA ALA A 151 20.02 0.03 -16.22
C ALA A 151 20.81 -0.34 -17.48
N GLU A 152 20.32 -1.22 -18.36
CA GLU A 152 20.98 -1.57 -19.63
C GLU A 152 20.20 -1.06 -20.87
N GLN A 153 19.12 -0.32 -20.63
CA GLN A 153 18.20 0.15 -21.65
C GLN A 153 18.09 1.67 -21.62
N SER A 154 17.74 2.25 -22.76
CA SER A 154 17.39 3.65 -22.91
C SER A 154 16.11 3.75 -23.74
N GLN A 155 15.30 4.77 -23.51
CA GLN A 155 14.08 5.00 -24.29
C GLN A 155 14.12 6.32 -25.04
N ILE A 156 13.66 6.30 -26.29
CA ILE A 156 13.51 7.51 -27.11
C ILE A 156 12.07 7.66 -27.54
N LYS A 157 11.52 8.85 -27.31
CA LYS A 157 10.28 9.32 -27.92
C LYS A 157 10.61 10.28 -29.06
N ILE A 158 9.97 10.14 -30.21
CA ILE A 158 10.21 11.03 -31.36
C ILE A 158 8.98 11.91 -31.56
N ILE A 159 9.19 13.20 -31.79
CA ILE A 159 8.14 14.17 -32.10
C ILE A 159 8.51 14.88 -33.40
N ASN A 160 7.63 14.80 -34.40
CA ASN A 160 7.77 15.58 -35.62
C ASN A 160 7.14 16.97 -35.43
N LEU A 161 7.97 17.97 -35.16
CA LEU A 161 7.59 19.38 -34.99
C LEU A 161 7.56 20.14 -36.33
N GLY A 162 7.94 19.49 -37.43
CA GLY A 162 7.95 20.06 -38.77
C GLY A 162 6.61 19.95 -39.49
N THR A 163 6.56 20.52 -40.70
CA THR A 163 5.40 20.49 -41.60
C THR A 163 5.46 19.40 -42.67
N ALA A 164 6.56 18.64 -42.74
CA ALA A 164 6.77 17.54 -43.67
C ALA A 164 6.83 16.20 -42.94
N ASN A 165 6.56 15.09 -43.65
CA ASN A 165 6.71 13.76 -43.08
C ASN A 165 8.18 13.48 -42.77
N ALA A 166 8.43 12.93 -41.58
CA ALA A 166 9.75 12.54 -41.13
C ALA A 166 9.81 11.01 -40.95
N THR A 167 10.88 10.39 -41.43
CA THR A 167 11.19 8.98 -41.22
C THR A 167 12.51 8.87 -40.47
N VAL A 168 12.49 8.27 -39.30
CA VAL A 168 13.68 8.01 -38.46
C VAL A 168 14.01 6.53 -38.55
N ARG A 169 15.25 6.22 -38.94
CA ARG A 169 15.78 4.86 -39.00
C ARG A 169 16.86 4.69 -37.93
N PHE A 170 16.69 3.66 -37.11
CA PHE A 170 17.61 3.30 -36.04
C PHE A 170 18.63 2.28 -36.56
N GLU A 171 19.90 2.64 -36.57
CA GLU A 171 20.98 1.77 -37.03
C GLU A 171 21.78 1.20 -35.85
N PRO A 172 22.15 -0.10 -35.89
CA PRO A 172 22.06 -1.06 -37.00
C PRO A 172 20.79 -1.94 -37.00
N GLN A 173 19.86 -1.76 -36.06
CA GLN A 173 18.67 -2.62 -35.91
C GLN A 173 17.64 -2.48 -37.05
N LEU A 174 17.77 -1.46 -37.92
CA LEU A 174 16.91 -1.16 -39.07
C LEU A 174 15.43 -0.95 -38.71
N HIS A 175 15.11 -0.69 -37.45
CA HIS A 175 13.78 -0.25 -37.06
C HIS A 175 13.54 1.15 -37.65
N SER A 176 12.38 1.38 -38.26
CA SER A 176 12.05 2.66 -38.87
C SER A 176 10.68 3.14 -38.42
N VAL A 177 10.60 4.42 -38.07
CA VAL A 177 9.34 5.06 -37.69
C VAL A 177 9.04 6.19 -38.65
N ASN A 178 7.82 6.21 -39.17
CA ASN A 178 7.31 7.27 -40.05
C ASN A 178 6.32 8.13 -39.26
N LEU A 179 6.50 9.44 -39.32
CA LEU A 179 5.70 10.42 -38.60
C LEU A 179 5.16 11.47 -39.56
N ALA A 180 3.86 11.68 -39.55
CA ALA A 180 3.22 12.82 -40.16
C ALA A 180 3.58 14.12 -39.42
N PRO A 181 3.29 15.30 -39.98
CA PRO A 181 3.48 16.57 -39.31
C PRO A 181 2.70 16.62 -38.00
N MET A 182 3.34 17.10 -36.93
CA MET A 182 2.74 17.19 -35.59
C MET A 182 2.36 15.84 -34.96
N GLU A 183 2.95 14.74 -35.43
CA GLU A 183 2.78 13.40 -34.88
C GLU A 183 3.96 13.02 -33.98
N TRP A 184 3.72 12.15 -33.00
CA TRP A 184 4.74 11.62 -32.11
C TRP A 184 4.57 10.11 -31.88
N THR A 185 5.65 9.46 -31.45
CA THR A 185 5.65 8.04 -31.08
C THR A 185 5.38 7.84 -29.59
N ASP A 186 5.06 6.61 -29.21
CA ASP A 186 5.33 6.14 -27.86
C ASP A 186 6.85 6.00 -27.64
N TYR A 187 7.27 5.83 -26.38
CA TYR A 187 8.67 5.59 -26.06
C TYR A 187 9.13 4.24 -26.62
N VAL A 188 10.09 4.29 -27.54
CA VAL A 188 10.72 3.09 -28.11
C VAL A 188 11.92 2.73 -27.24
N THR A 189 12.00 1.48 -26.80
CA THR A 189 13.06 0.98 -25.92
C THR A 189 14.19 0.36 -26.73
N PHE A 190 15.43 0.72 -26.39
CA PHE A 190 16.64 0.21 -27.01
C PHE A 190 17.60 -0.29 -25.94
N GLU A 191 18.35 -1.34 -26.25
CA GLU A 191 19.54 -1.67 -25.47
C GLU A 191 20.63 -0.64 -25.79
N THR A 192 21.18 -0.01 -24.75
CA THR A 192 22.09 1.14 -24.89
C THR A 192 23.34 0.81 -25.70
N SER A 193 23.83 -0.43 -25.61
CA SER A 193 25.01 -0.91 -26.34
C SER A 193 24.78 -1.14 -27.84
N LYS A 194 23.51 -1.26 -28.28
CA LYS A 194 23.17 -1.64 -29.66
C LYS A 194 22.88 -0.45 -30.57
N LEU A 195 22.44 0.69 -30.04
CA LEU A 195 22.10 1.86 -30.85
C LEU A 195 23.34 2.73 -31.08
N GLN A 196 23.68 3.01 -32.34
CA GLN A 196 24.89 3.77 -32.70
C GLN A 196 24.58 5.07 -33.44
N SER A 197 23.60 5.04 -34.34
CA SER A 197 23.24 6.18 -35.16
C SER A 197 21.76 6.23 -35.49
N LEU A 198 21.26 7.44 -35.72
CA LEU A 198 19.96 7.69 -36.31
C LEU A 198 20.16 8.29 -37.70
N ASN A 199 19.42 7.74 -38.66
CA ASN A 199 19.28 8.32 -39.99
C ASN A 199 17.87 8.92 -40.10
N ILE A 200 17.80 10.25 -40.13
CA ILE A 200 16.57 11.03 -40.15
C ILE A 200 16.39 11.56 -41.55
N THR A 201 15.27 11.21 -42.18
CA THR A 201 14.89 11.69 -43.50
C THR A 201 13.60 12.49 -43.37
N SER A 202 13.57 13.72 -43.88
CA SER A 202 12.37 14.55 -43.84
C SER A 202 12.30 15.43 -45.08
N GLY A 203 11.22 15.32 -45.83
CA GLY A 203 11.15 15.88 -47.19
C GLY A 203 12.29 15.37 -48.07
N ASN A 204 13.11 16.29 -48.59
CA ASN A 204 14.26 15.98 -49.46
C ASN A 204 15.61 15.97 -48.70
N GLN A 205 15.59 16.11 -47.38
CA GLN A 205 16.79 16.21 -46.57
C GLN A 205 17.03 14.91 -45.79
N VAL A 206 18.31 14.63 -45.55
CA VAL A 206 18.79 13.48 -44.79
C VAL A 206 19.82 13.97 -43.80
N LEU A 207 19.68 13.57 -42.54
CA LEU A 207 20.59 13.87 -41.45
C LEU A 207 20.99 12.54 -40.78
N ASN A 208 22.29 12.29 -40.70
CA ASN A 208 22.83 11.17 -39.94
C ASN A 208 23.45 11.69 -38.65
N GLU A 209 22.95 11.23 -37.51
CA GLU A 209 23.38 11.64 -36.19
C GLU A 209 23.95 10.44 -35.44
N SER A 210 25.18 10.55 -34.96
CA SER A 210 25.77 9.56 -34.04
C SER A 210 25.33 9.84 -32.62
N ILE A 211 24.87 8.81 -31.88
CA ILE A 211 24.28 9.02 -30.56
C ILE A 211 24.88 8.06 -29.55
N THR A 212 25.14 8.61 -28.37
CA THR A 212 25.41 7.87 -27.14
C THR A 212 24.33 8.21 -26.14
N LEU A 213 23.41 7.28 -25.89
CA LEU A 213 22.38 7.44 -24.87
C LEU A 213 22.96 7.01 -23.52
N PRO A 214 22.76 7.76 -22.44
CA PRO A 214 23.00 7.28 -21.10
C PRO A 214 22.06 6.12 -20.73
N GLU A 215 22.57 5.21 -19.91
CA GLU A 215 21.85 4.04 -19.42
C GLU A 215 20.74 4.43 -18.43
N GLY A 216 19.56 3.82 -18.57
CA GLY A 216 18.41 4.06 -17.67
C GLY A 216 17.67 5.38 -17.90
N GLU A 217 17.97 6.10 -18.98
CA GLU A 217 17.41 7.43 -19.26
C GLU A 217 16.34 7.42 -20.37
N ARG A 218 15.45 8.40 -20.28
CA ARG A 218 14.41 8.67 -21.28
C ARG A 218 14.69 10.00 -21.96
N HIS A 219 14.64 9.97 -23.28
CA HIS A 219 14.89 11.15 -24.11
C HIS A 219 13.75 11.39 -25.07
N THR A 220 13.49 12.66 -25.34
CA THR A 220 12.59 13.09 -26.40
C THR A 220 13.40 13.76 -27.50
N LEU A 221 13.23 13.29 -28.73
CA LEU A 221 13.84 13.81 -29.95
C LEU A 221 12.79 14.60 -30.74
N GLY A 222 12.89 15.93 -30.70
CA GLY A 222 12.12 16.82 -31.57
C GLY A 222 12.80 16.99 -32.92
N ILE A 223 12.06 16.84 -34.01
CA ILE A 223 12.57 16.99 -35.38
C ILE A 223 11.85 18.14 -36.04
N LYS A 224 12.59 19.10 -36.59
CA LYS A 224 12.02 20.20 -37.39
C LYS A 224 12.81 20.37 -38.66
N THR A 225 12.11 20.43 -39.79
CA THR A 225 12.74 20.61 -41.10
C THR A 225 12.58 22.05 -41.55
N THR A 226 13.71 22.72 -41.71
CA THR A 226 13.81 24.04 -42.31
C THR A 226 14.11 23.87 -43.81
N ALA A 227 13.94 24.93 -44.62
CA ALA A 227 14.17 24.89 -46.07
C ALA A 227 15.55 24.31 -46.48
N THR A 228 16.57 24.43 -45.63
CA THR A 228 17.96 24.05 -45.93
C THR A 228 18.54 22.93 -45.09
N ARG A 229 17.97 22.63 -43.91
CA ARG A 229 18.48 21.59 -42.99
C ARG A 229 17.41 21.04 -42.05
N ILE A 230 17.69 19.85 -41.50
CA ILE A 230 16.94 19.26 -40.40
C ILE A 230 17.59 19.73 -39.10
N ASP A 231 16.81 20.40 -38.25
CA ASP A 231 17.18 20.76 -36.90
C ASP A 231 16.61 19.71 -35.93
N ILE A 232 17.43 19.30 -34.96
CA ILE A 232 17.05 18.32 -33.93
C ILE A 232 17.11 18.95 -32.55
N LEU A 233 16.14 18.59 -31.71
CA LEU A 233 16.05 18.99 -30.31
C LEU A 233 16.12 17.75 -29.45
N TRP A 234 17.22 17.59 -28.71
CA TRP A 234 17.39 16.52 -27.73
C TRP A 234 16.98 17.01 -26.36
N LEU A 235 15.99 16.35 -25.76
CA LEU A 235 15.53 16.61 -24.41
C LEU A 235 15.78 15.39 -23.55
N PHE A 236 16.44 15.61 -22.41
CA PHE A 236 16.47 14.63 -21.34
C PHE A 236 15.22 14.80 -20.49
N ASP A 237 14.40 13.75 -20.39
CA ASP A 237 13.10 13.86 -19.75
C ASP A 237 13.23 13.88 -18.21
N ASN A 238 14.29 13.29 -17.64
CA ASN A 238 14.53 13.24 -16.19
C ASN A 238 13.31 12.79 -15.35
N VAL A 239 12.42 11.98 -15.93
CA VAL A 239 11.26 11.41 -15.23
C VAL A 239 11.48 9.92 -15.10
N THR A 240 11.78 9.46 -13.88
CA THR A 240 12.06 8.05 -13.56
C THR A 240 10.89 7.35 -12.87
N SER A 241 9.88 8.09 -12.44
CA SER A 241 8.65 7.56 -11.85
C SER A 241 7.45 8.41 -12.26
N LYS A 242 6.25 7.83 -12.10
CA LYS A 242 5.00 8.55 -12.29
C LYS A 242 4.83 9.61 -11.18
N PRO A 243 4.39 10.84 -11.47
CA PRO A 243 4.22 11.85 -10.44
C PRO A 243 3.23 11.42 -9.35
N GLU A 244 3.63 11.64 -8.10
CA GLU A 244 2.88 11.22 -6.92
C GLU A 244 1.66 12.12 -6.62
N GLU A 245 0.74 11.62 -5.79
CA GLU A 245 -0.43 12.37 -5.29
C GLU A 245 -1.36 12.92 -6.39
N GLY A 246 -1.32 12.34 -7.59
CA GLY A 246 -2.15 12.77 -8.72
C GLY A 246 -1.77 14.09 -9.34
N LYS A 247 -0.56 14.55 -9.04
CA LYS A 247 0.03 15.69 -9.71
C LYS A 247 0.44 15.32 -11.14
N ASN A 248 0.68 16.34 -11.94
CA ASN A 248 1.08 16.22 -13.32
C ASN A 248 2.42 16.90 -13.54
N LEU A 249 3.26 16.32 -14.38
CA LEU A 249 4.48 16.97 -14.85
C LEU A 249 4.20 17.62 -16.19
N ILE A 250 4.49 18.92 -16.30
CA ILE A 250 4.23 19.67 -17.52
C ILE A 250 5.52 20.38 -17.93
N ARG A 251 5.87 20.26 -19.21
CA ARG A 251 6.92 21.06 -19.84
C ARG A 251 6.41 21.70 -21.12
N PHE A 252 7.08 22.75 -21.57
CA PHE A 252 6.75 23.47 -22.79
C PHE A 252 7.87 23.31 -23.83
N ILE A 253 7.50 23.16 -25.10
CA ILE A 253 8.38 23.28 -26.26
C ILE A 253 7.91 24.48 -27.08
N ASN A 254 8.82 25.40 -27.38
CA ASN A 254 8.54 26.49 -28.30
C ASN A 254 8.85 26.06 -29.74
N ASN A 255 7.82 25.74 -30.53
CA ASN A 255 7.95 25.45 -31.96
C ASN A 255 7.74 26.70 -32.84
N SER A 256 7.40 27.85 -32.26
CA SER A 256 7.30 29.11 -33.00
C SER A 256 8.69 29.57 -33.49
N PRO A 257 8.79 30.26 -34.65
CA PRO A 257 10.03 30.93 -35.06
C PRO A 257 10.45 32.05 -34.10
N ASP A 258 9.50 32.63 -33.36
CA ASP A 258 9.75 33.74 -32.44
C ASP A 258 10.17 33.29 -31.04
N VAL A 259 10.87 34.17 -30.33
CA VAL A 259 11.18 33.99 -28.91
C VAL A 259 9.93 34.30 -28.09
N LEU A 260 9.49 33.32 -27.30
CA LEU A 260 8.34 33.48 -26.41
C LEU A 260 8.85 33.83 -25.01
N THR A 261 8.34 34.93 -24.47
CA THR A 261 8.68 35.41 -23.13
C THR A 261 7.53 35.19 -22.16
N ASN A 262 7.86 35.03 -20.88
CA ASN A 262 6.92 34.90 -19.78
C ASN A 262 5.82 33.83 -20.01
N ILE A 263 6.25 32.61 -20.35
CA ILE A 263 5.31 31.49 -20.49
C ILE A 263 4.81 31.12 -19.10
N THR A 264 3.49 31.08 -18.94
CA THR A 264 2.86 30.71 -17.66
C THR A 264 1.76 29.69 -17.88
N LEU A 265 1.56 28.84 -16.88
CA LEU A 265 0.41 27.96 -16.75
C LEU A 265 -0.20 28.23 -15.38
N GLY A 266 -1.36 28.90 -15.37
CA GLY A 266 -1.95 29.42 -14.12
C GLY A 266 -0.98 30.37 -13.42
N ASP A 267 -0.64 30.07 -12.16
CA ASP A 267 0.24 30.91 -11.32
C ASP A 267 1.74 30.61 -11.49
N THR A 268 2.11 29.58 -12.26
CA THR A 268 3.50 29.15 -12.41
C THR A 268 4.11 29.72 -13.70
N SER A 269 5.36 30.19 -13.61
CA SER A 269 6.11 30.72 -14.76
C SER A 269 7.23 29.77 -15.17
N PHE A 270 7.38 29.59 -16.48
CA PHE A 270 8.42 28.83 -17.15
C PHE A 270 9.50 29.73 -17.77
N GLY A 271 9.39 31.05 -17.58
CA GLY A 271 10.35 32.02 -18.10
C GLY A 271 10.26 32.20 -19.61
N THR A 272 11.42 32.35 -20.24
CA THR A 272 11.56 32.65 -21.67
C THR A 272 12.08 31.44 -22.42
N LEU A 273 11.41 31.07 -23.53
CA LEU A 273 11.83 29.98 -24.41
C LEU A 273 12.24 30.54 -25.77
N MET A 274 13.49 30.25 -26.16
CA MET A 274 13.99 30.48 -27.51
C MET A 274 13.25 29.62 -28.53
N SER A 275 13.29 30.00 -29.81
CA SER A 275 12.76 29.15 -30.87
C SER A 275 13.42 27.77 -30.83
N PHE A 276 12.61 26.72 -30.95
CA PHE A 276 13.04 25.33 -30.94
C PHE A 276 13.80 24.91 -29.66
N SER A 277 13.35 25.41 -28.51
CA SER A 277 13.86 25.05 -27.18
C SER A 277 12.73 24.60 -26.25
N ALA A 278 13.09 23.95 -25.14
CA ALA A 278 12.12 23.43 -24.17
C ALA A 278 12.41 23.91 -22.74
N SER A 279 11.37 23.92 -21.92
CA SER A 279 11.49 24.09 -20.48
C SER A 279 11.76 22.76 -19.78
N ASN A 280 12.20 22.83 -18.53
CA ASN A 280 12.15 21.68 -17.62
C ASN A 280 10.70 21.37 -17.23
N TYR A 281 10.47 20.16 -16.72
CA TYR A 281 9.20 19.79 -16.11
C TYR A 281 8.98 20.57 -14.81
N SER A 282 7.74 21.01 -14.61
CA SER A 282 7.26 21.49 -13.32
C SER A 282 5.96 20.78 -12.94
N LEU A 283 5.66 20.79 -11.64
CA LEU A 283 4.63 19.97 -11.03
C LEU A 283 3.32 20.76 -10.88
N PHE A 284 2.21 20.19 -11.35
CA PHE A 284 0.89 20.80 -11.33
C PHE A 284 -0.14 19.93 -10.65
N SER A 285 -1.17 20.55 -10.09
CA SER A 285 -2.35 19.82 -9.61
C SER A 285 -3.21 19.39 -10.80
N GLY A 286 -3.68 18.14 -10.79
CA GLY A 286 -4.59 17.62 -11.82
C GLY A 286 -6.02 18.13 -11.68
N GLY A 287 -6.85 17.82 -12.69
CA GLY A 287 -8.30 18.06 -12.65
C GLY A 287 -8.76 19.50 -12.89
N ARG A 288 -7.84 20.47 -13.01
CA ARG A 288 -8.15 21.87 -13.35
C ARG A 288 -7.75 22.21 -14.77
N ARG A 289 -8.48 23.15 -15.37
CA ARG A 289 -8.13 23.79 -16.63
C ARG A 289 -7.59 25.17 -16.30
N ASP A 290 -6.32 25.38 -16.57
CA ASP A 290 -5.63 26.63 -16.30
C ASP A 290 -5.36 27.38 -17.60
N THR A 291 -5.15 28.68 -17.51
CA THR A 291 -4.83 29.48 -18.69
C THR A 291 -3.33 29.38 -18.96
N ILE A 292 -2.97 28.98 -20.18
CA ILE A 292 -1.61 29.09 -20.70
C ILE A 292 -1.49 30.48 -21.30
N THR A 293 -0.48 31.24 -20.89
CA THR A 293 -0.17 32.53 -21.53
C THR A 293 1.28 32.57 -22.00
N ALA A 294 1.52 33.28 -23.09
CA ALA A 294 2.85 33.54 -23.64
C ALA A 294 2.87 34.93 -24.27
N ILE A 295 4.03 35.59 -24.24
CA ILE A 295 4.22 36.92 -24.85
C ILE A 295 5.14 36.78 -26.06
N ASN A 296 4.63 37.15 -27.24
CA ASN A 296 5.42 37.28 -28.47
C ASN A 296 5.51 38.76 -28.84
N ASN A 297 6.72 39.34 -28.93
CA ASN A 297 6.93 40.73 -29.37
C ASN A 297 6.02 41.78 -28.66
N SER A 298 5.84 41.66 -27.34
CA SER A 298 4.95 42.50 -26.50
C SER A 298 3.45 42.24 -26.66
N GLN A 299 3.06 41.23 -27.42
CA GLN A 299 1.68 40.80 -27.60
C GLN A 299 1.40 39.55 -26.77
N LEU A 300 0.34 39.60 -25.96
CA LEU A 300 -0.07 38.52 -25.08
C LEU A 300 -1.01 37.56 -25.81
N CYS A 301 -0.61 36.29 -25.93
CA CYS A 301 -1.45 35.21 -26.40
C CYS A 301 -1.87 34.30 -25.24
N SER A 302 -3.08 33.77 -25.30
CA SER A 302 -3.60 32.87 -24.28
C SER A 302 -4.46 31.75 -24.83
N VAL A 303 -4.49 30.62 -24.14
CA VAL A 303 -5.40 29.50 -24.42
C VAL A 303 -5.72 28.75 -23.13
N ILE A 304 -6.94 28.22 -23.04
CA ILE A 304 -7.34 27.39 -21.90
C ILE A 304 -6.76 25.99 -22.09
N SER A 305 -6.07 25.47 -21.08
CA SER A 305 -5.45 24.15 -21.15
C SER A 305 -6.48 23.02 -21.21
N LYS A 306 -6.06 21.85 -21.71
CA LYS A 306 -6.81 20.61 -21.45
C LYS A 306 -6.81 20.29 -19.96
N SER A 307 -7.81 19.54 -19.50
CA SER A 307 -7.81 18.99 -18.14
C SER A 307 -6.79 17.87 -18.04
N PHE A 308 -5.74 18.07 -17.26
CA PHE A 308 -4.72 17.04 -17.06
C PHE A 308 -5.25 15.94 -16.13
N GLY A 309 -5.13 14.68 -16.56
CA GLY A 309 -5.55 13.51 -15.79
C GLY A 309 -4.67 13.26 -14.57
N PHE A 310 -4.92 12.18 -13.82
CA PHE A 310 -4.19 11.91 -12.57
C PHE A 310 -2.84 11.24 -12.85
N GLY A 311 -1.74 11.80 -12.32
CA GLY A 311 -0.41 11.18 -12.39
C GLY A 311 0.24 11.22 -13.78
N SER A 312 -0.17 12.12 -14.68
CA SER A 312 0.34 12.16 -16.06
C SER A 312 1.53 13.11 -16.27
N ALA A 313 2.24 12.93 -17.37
CA ALA A 313 3.27 13.86 -17.82
C ALA A 313 2.97 14.29 -19.26
N TYR A 314 3.05 15.60 -19.52
CA TYR A 314 2.76 16.17 -20.83
C TYR A 314 3.85 17.15 -21.29
N THR A 315 4.08 17.12 -22.59
CA THR A 315 4.83 18.12 -23.32
C THR A 315 3.85 18.97 -24.11
N VAL A 316 3.72 20.24 -23.71
CA VAL A 316 2.88 21.22 -24.40
C VAL A 316 3.71 21.91 -25.46
N ILE A 317 3.33 21.75 -26.72
CA ILE A 317 4.05 22.32 -27.86
C ILE A 317 3.32 23.57 -28.30
N ILE A 318 4.01 24.72 -28.26
CA ILE A 318 3.46 25.99 -28.71
C ILE A 318 3.88 26.19 -30.17
N ASN A 319 2.92 26.17 -31.09
CA ASN A 319 3.18 26.28 -32.52
C ASN A 319 3.17 27.73 -33.02
N GLU A 320 2.16 28.48 -32.61
CA GLU A 320 1.94 29.85 -33.11
C GLU A 320 1.23 30.69 -32.04
N CYS A 321 1.57 31.98 -32.01
CA CYS A 321 0.89 33.01 -31.23
C CYS A 321 0.41 34.08 -32.21
N ASN A 322 -0.88 34.03 -32.55
CA ASN A 322 -1.48 34.90 -33.54
C ASN A 322 -2.59 35.73 -32.89
N GLY A 323 -2.42 37.05 -32.83
CA GLY A 323 -3.41 37.89 -32.17
C GLY A 323 -3.41 37.68 -30.65
N THR A 324 -4.55 37.24 -30.12
CA THR A 324 -4.74 36.84 -28.72
C THR A 324 -4.70 35.34 -28.51
N ASP A 325 -4.67 34.57 -29.61
CA ASP A 325 -4.88 33.14 -29.59
C ASP A 325 -3.54 32.41 -29.63
N LEU A 326 -3.37 31.46 -28.72
CA LEU A 326 -2.18 30.61 -28.64
C LEU A 326 -2.52 29.21 -29.18
N SER A 327 -1.87 28.81 -30.28
CA SER A 327 -2.01 27.46 -30.82
C SER A 327 -1.08 26.51 -30.07
N VAL A 328 -1.68 25.55 -29.34
CA VAL A 328 -0.95 24.56 -28.57
C VAL A 328 -1.40 23.14 -28.90
N GLU A 329 -0.46 22.21 -28.83
CA GLU A 329 -0.69 20.78 -28.97
C GLU A 329 -0.12 20.05 -27.76
N TYR A 330 -0.67 18.87 -27.47
CA TYR A 330 -0.34 18.12 -26.26
C TYR A 330 0.21 16.75 -26.60
N SER A 331 1.51 16.57 -26.39
CA SER A 331 2.14 15.26 -26.48
C SER A 331 2.14 14.59 -25.11
N GLU A 332 1.69 13.34 -25.05
CA GLU A 332 1.58 12.54 -23.82
C GLU A 332 2.88 11.78 -23.56
N ASP A 333 3.60 12.14 -22.50
CA ASP A 333 4.86 11.48 -22.12
C ASP A 333 4.60 10.34 -21.13
N ILE A 334 3.64 10.56 -20.22
CA ILE A 334 3.13 9.52 -19.33
C ILE A 334 1.60 9.60 -19.36
N PRO A 335 0.90 8.52 -19.75
CA PRO A 335 -0.55 8.52 -19.78
C PRO A 335 -1.14 8.66 -18.37
N PRO A 336 -2.31 9.30 -18.24
CA PRO A 336 -3.00 9.41 -16.95
C PRO A 336 -3.40 8.04 -16.41
N ASN A 337 -3.58 7.93 -15.09
CA ASN A 337 -4.16 6.73 -14.48
C ASN A 337 -5.57 6.49 -15.05
N SER A 338 -5.86 5.26 -15.46
CA SER A 338 -7.15 4.86 -16.03
C SER A 338 -7.99 3.99 -15.08
N VAL A 339 -7.34 3.33 -14.11
CA VAL A 339 -8.00 2.47 -13.14
C VAL A 339 -8.54 3.32 -11.99
N HIS A 340 -9.85 3.36 -11.82
CA HIS A 340 -10.50 4.22 -10.82
C HIS A 340 -10.34 3.69 -9.38
N MET A 341 -10.04 4.57 -8.41
CA MET A 341 -9.82 4.25 -6.99
C MET A 341 -10.99 3.48 -6.34
N ALA A 342 -12.21 3.63 -6.85
CA ALA A 342 -13.37 2.85 -6.39
C ALA A 342 -13.18 1.32 -6.46
N LEU A 343 -12.28 0.82 -7.32
CA LEU A 343 -11.94 -0.61 -7.34
C LEU A 343 -11.21 -1.09 -6.07
N GLN A 344 -10.74 -0.20 -5.20
CA GLN A 344 -10.26 -0.57 -3.87
C GLN A 344 -11.40 -0.76 -2.86
N ILE A 345 -12.63 -0.29 -3.13
CA ILE A 345 -13.74 -0.43 -2.17
C ILE A 345 -14.02 -1.91 -1.82
N PRO A 346 -14.03 -2.86 -2.77
CA PRO A 346 -14.20 -4.29 -2.46
C PRO A 346 -13.14 -4.85 -1.50
N GLN A 347 -11.85 -4.55 -1.67
CA GLN A 347 -10.81 -5.03 -0.75
C GLN A 347 -10.94 -4.40 0.64
N TYR A 348 -11.27 -3.11 0.73
CA TYR A 348 -11.57 -2.45 2.02
C TYR A 348 -12.77 -3.11 2.68
N PHE A 349 -13.86 -3.32 1.94
CA PHE A 349 -15.06 -4.00 2.45
C PHE A 349 -14.75 -5.38 3.06
N ILE A 350 -14.03 -6.23 2.33
CA ILE A 350 -13.68 -7.58 2.81
C ILE A 350 -12.77 -7.48 4.04
N LEU A 351 -11.80 -6.56 4.05
CA LEU A 351 -10.90 -6.36 5.19
C LEU A 351 -11.64 -5.83 6.42
N THR A 352 -12.60 -4.91 6.25
CA THR A 352 -13.42 -4.42 7.35
C THR A 352 -14.33 -5.53 7.91
N CYS A 353 -14.94 -6.35 7.05
CA CYS A 353 -15.67 -7.53 7.51
C CYS A 353 -14.76 -8.48 8.31
N ALA A 354 -13.51 -8.67 7.85
CA ALA A 354 -12.52 -9.45 8.57
C ALA A 354 -12.20 -8.85 9.94
N GLU A 355 -11.97 -7.53 10.01
CA GLU A 355 -11.70 -6.79 11.24
C GLU A 355 -12.84 -6.92 12.26
N VAL A 356 -14.09 -6.71 11.84
CA VAL A 356 -15.25 -6.78 12.74
C VAL A 356 -15.35 -8.18 13.34
N VAL A 357 -15.22 -9.23 12.53
CA VAL A 357 -15.37 -10.60 13.03
C VAL A 357 -14.13 -11.06 13.82
N PHE A 358 -12.94 -10.53 13.52
CA PHE A 358 -11.68 -10.89 14.19
C PHE A 358 -11.39 -10.05 15.44
N SER A 359 -11.28 -8.73 15.29
CA SER A 359 -10.79 -7.81 16.31
C SER A 359 -11.82 -7.59 17.42
N VAL A 360 -13.07 -7.27 17.05
CA VAL A 360 -14.14 -7.05 18.04
C VAL A 360 -14.38 -8.33 18.85
N THR A 361 -14.57 -9.45 18.17
CA THR A 361 -14.74 -10.76 18.83
C THR A 361 -13.51 -11.17 19.62
N GLY A 362 -12.30 -10.91 19.12
CA GLY A 362 -11.05 -11.28 19.76
C GLY A 362 -10.82 -10.52 21.06
N LEU A 363 -11.13 -9.23 21.07
CA LEU A 363 -11.10 -8.40 22.27
C LEU A 363 -12.16 -8.87 23.28
N GLU A 364 -13.40 -9.12 22.84
CA GLU A 364 -14.47 -9.65 23.70
C GLU A 364 -14.09 -10.99 24.33
N PHE A 365 -13.57 -11.92 23.51
CA PHE A 365 -13.07 -13.22 23.98
C PHE A 365 -11.97 -13.04 25.02
N SER A 366 -10.99 -12.18 24.74
CA SER A 366 -9.86 -11.91 25.62
C SER A 366 -10.32 -11.35 26.96
N TYR A 367 -11.30 -10.45 26.96
CA TYR A 367 -11.92 -9.93 28.18
C TYR A 367 -12.70 -11.01 28.94
N SER A 368 -13.42 -11.90 28.24
CA SER A 368 -14.23 -12.96 28.85
C SER A 368 -13.40 -14.08 29.48
N GLN A 369 -12.17 -14.32 28.99
CA GLN A 369 -11.26 -15.34 29.50
C GLN A 369 -10.25 -14.77 30.52
N ALA A 370 -10.30 -13.46 30.77
CA ALA A 370 -9.40 -12.78 31.69
C ALA A 370 -9.86 -12.92 33.15
N PRO A 371 -8.96 -13.25 34.09
CA PRO A 371 -9.19 -13.02 35.51
C PRO A 371 -9.51 -11.55 35.79
N SER A 372 -10.31 -11.29 36.83
CA SER A 372 -10.79 -9.94 37.17
C SER A 372 -9.65 -8.93 37.36
N ASN A 373 -8.53 -9.37 37.94
CA ASN A 373 -7.33 -8.56 38.22
C ASN A 373 -6.28 -8.53 37.09
N MET A 374 -6.46 -9.25 35.98
CA MET A 374 -5.45 -9.38 34.91
C MET A 374 -5.91 -8.96 33.52
N LYS A 375 -7.10 -8.35 33.40
CA LYS A 375 -7.62 -7.82 32.12
C LYS A 375 -6.64 -6.89 31.39
N SER A 376 -5.97 -6.01 32.12
CA SER A 376 -4.98 -5.08 31.57
C SER A 376 -3.77 -5.80 30.96
N VAL A 377 -3.34 -6.92 31.54
CA VAL A 377 -2.21 -7.72 31.05
C VAL A 377 -2.54 -8.35 29.70
N LEU A 378 -3.76 -8.86 29.53
CA LEU A 378 -4.20 -9.40 28.23
C LEU A 378 -4.35 -8.30 27.17
N GLN A 379 -4.86 -7.11 27.55
CA GLN A 379 -4.90 -5.97 26.63
C GLN A 379 -3.50 -5.51 26.20
N ALA A 380 -2.55 -5.45 27.14
CA ALA A 380 -1.15 -5.18 26.80
C ALA A 380 -0.55 -6.27 25.88
N GLY A 381 -0.89 -7.54 26.13
CA GLY A 381 -0.52 -8.66 25.26
C GLY A 381 -1.12 -8.54 23.85
N TRP A 382 -2.36 -8.06 23.73
CA TRP A 382 -3.01 -7.82 22.45
C TRP A 382 -2.29 -6.71 21.66
N LEU A 383 -2.03 -5.56 22.29
CA LEU A 383 -1.27 -4.46 21.66
C LEU A 383 0.15 -4.88 21.29
N LEU A 384 0.77 -5.77 22.08
CA LEU A 384 2.06 -6.36 21.72
C LEU A 384 1.98 -7.14 20.41
N THR A 385 0.86 -7.84 20.12
CA THR A 385 0.71 -8.52 18.83
C THR A 385 0.65 -7.54 17.66
N VAL A 386 0.03 -6.38 17.84
CA VAL A 386 0.00 -5.29 16.83
C VAL A 386 1.42 -4.78 16.58
N ALA A 387 2.19 -4.53 17.65
CA ALA A 387 3.57 -4.08 17.53
C ALA A 387 4.45 -5.12 16.81
N VAL A 388 4.31 -6.41 17.14
CA VAL A 388 5.02 -7.49 16.45
C VAL A 388 4.59 -7.59 14.99
N GLY A 389 3.31 -7.39 14.68
CA GLY A 389 2.79 -7.35 13.30
C GLY A 389 3.47 -6.28 12.47
N ASN A 390 3.58 -5.06 13.01
CA ASN A 390 4.29 -3.95 12.35
C ASN A 390 5.78 -4.26 12.13
N ILE A 391 6.45 -4.93 13.08
CA ILE A 391 7.83 -5.40 12.89
C ILE A 391 7.93 -6.43 11.76
N ILE A 392 6.97 -7.36 11.65
CA ILE A 392 6.94 -8.34 10.56
C ILE A 392 6.86 -7.64 9.21
N VAL A 393 6.04 -6.59 9.07
CA VAL A 393 5.95 -5.81 7.82
C VAL A 393 7.31 -5.24 7.44
N LEU A 394 8.03 -4.63 8.38
CA LEU A 394 9.37 -4.07 8.12
C LEU A 394 10.38 -5.14 7.70
N ILE A 395 10.36 -6.30 8.36
CA ILE A 395 11.26 -7.41 8.01
C ILE A 395 10.94 -7.94 6.62
N VAL A 396 9.66 -8.17 6.32
CA VAL A 396 9.24 -8.68 5.01
C VAL A 396 9.60 -7.67 3.93
N ALA A 397 9.29 -6.38 4.11
CA ALA A 397 9.62 -5.34 3.14
C ALA A 397 11.14 -5.19 2.91
N GLY A 398 11.96 -5.34 3.96
CA GLY A 398 13.42 -5.30 3.82
C GLY A 398 14.04 -6.56 3.23
N ALA A 399 13.40 -7.72 3.43
CA ALA A 399 13.88 -9.02 2.93
C ALA A 399 13.34 -9.39 1.55
N SER A 400 12.16 -8.90 1.18
CA SER A 400 11.54 -9.16 -0.11
C SER A 400 12.25 -8.38 -1.21
N LYS A 401 13.02 -9.08 -2.04
CA LYS A 401 13.51 -8.56 -3.32
C LYS A 401 12.44 -8.60 -4.42
N LEU A 402 11.16 -8.64 -4.04
CA LEU A 402 10.07 -8.68 -5.01
C LEU A 402 9.98 -7.29 -5.65
N SER A 403 10.26 -7.21 -6.95
CA SER A 403 10.07 -5.97 -7.71
C SER A 403 8.59 -5.63 -7.86
N GLU A 404 7.74 -6.65 -7.87
CA GLU A 404 6.32 -6.53 -8.20
C GLU A 404 5.44 -6.41 -6.96
N GLN A 405 4.65 -5.33 -6.88
CA GLN A 405 3.72 -5.09 -5.76
C GLN A 405 2.63 -6.17 -5.65
N TRP A 406 2.12 -6.69 -6.78
CA TRP A 406 1.08 -7.72 -6.75
C TRP A 406 1.59 -9.02 -6.11
N ALA A 407 2.87 -9.35 -6.30
CA ALA A 407 3.49 -10.54 -5.74
C ALA A 407 3.63 -10.42 -4.21
N GLU A 408 3.89 -9.23 -3.69
CA GLU A 408 3.87 -8.97 -2.25
C GLU A 408 2.48 -9.23 -1.66
N TYR A 409 1.40 -8.76 -2.30
CA TYR A 409 0.03 -9.01 -1.83
C TYR A 409 -0.32 -10.50 -1.80
N VAL A 410 0.09 -11.26 -2.82
CA VAL A 410 -0.10 -12.72 -2.86
C VAL A 410 0.70 -13.42 -1.75
N LEU A 411 1.94 -12.99 -1.51
CA LEU A 411 2.78 -13.52 -0.43
C LEU A 411 2.10 -13.32 0.93
N PHE A 412 1.62 -12.10 1.22
CA PHE A 412 0.91 -11.81 2.46
C PHE A 412 -0.40 -12.60 2.59
N ALA A 413 -1.17 -12.73 1.51
CA ALA A 413 -2.38 -13.55 1.50
C ALA A 413 -2.08 -15.02 1.84
N ALA A 414 -1.03 -15.60 1.25
CA ALA A 414 -0.63 -16.98 1.48
C ALA A 414 -0.10 -17.20 2.91
N LEU A 415 0.70 -16.27 3.44
CA LEU A 415 1.20 -16.32 4.82
C LEU A 415 0.05 -16.26 5.82
N LEU A 416 -0.92 -15.35 5.62
CA LEU A 416 -2.08 -15.27 6.51
C LEU A 416 -2.98 -16.51 6.39
N LEU A 417 -3.11 -17.10 5.21
CA LEU A 417 -3.86 -18.36 5.05
C LEU A 417 -3.20 -19.51 5.82
N ALA A 418 -1.87 -19.62 5.77
CA ALA A 418 -1.13 -20.61 6.55
C ALA A 418 -1.32 -20.38 8.07
N VAL A 419 -1.25 -19.13 8.51
CA VAL A 419 -1.49 -18.74 9.91
C VAL A 419 -2.93 -19.03 10.31
N CYS A 420 -3.91 -18.80 9.43
CA CYS A 420 -5.31 -19.11 9.64
C CYS A 420 -5.52 -20.61 9.91
N VAL A 421 -4.83 -21.49 9.16
CA VAL A 421 -4.86 -22.94 9.40
C VAL A 421 -4.24 -23.28 10.75
N ILE A 422 -3.08 -22.71 11.09
CA ILE A 422 -2.43 -22.91 12.40
C ILE A 422 -3.35 -22.47 13.54
N PHE A 423 -3.95 -21.28 13.43
CA PHE A 423 -4.87 -20.74 14.42
C PHE A 423 -6.13 -21.59 14.54
N ALA A 424 -6.68 -22.10 13.44
CA ALA A 424 -7.82 -23.03 13.46
C ALA A 424 -7.51 -24.32 14.23
N ILE A 425 -6.31 -24.88 14.04
CA ILE A 425 -5.84 -26.06 14.78
C ILE A 425 -5.69 -25.72 16.27
N MET A 426 -5.04 -24.61 16.60
CA MET A 426 -4.89 -24.17 18.00
C MET A 426 -6.25 -23.92 18.67
N ALA A 427 -7.19 -23.32 17.95
CA ALA A 427 -8.55 -23.06 18.41
C ALA A 427 -9.34 -24.36 18.66
N TYR A 428 -9.13 -25.40 17.85
CA TYR A 428 -9.78 -26.69 18.05
C TYR A 428 -9.35 -27.37 19.36
N PHE A 429 -8.08 -27.24 19.74
CA PHE A 429 -7.56 -27.79 20.99
C PHE A 429 -7.75 -26.87 22.21
N TYR A 430 -8.34 -25.69 22.03
CA TYR A 430 -8.51 -24.75 23.11
C TYR A 430 -9.72 -25.10 23.99
N THR A 431 -9.47 -25.23 25.29
CA THR A 431 -10.50 -25.40 26.30
C THR A 431 -10.89 -24.05 26.88
N TYR A 432 -12.14 -23.63 26.69
CA TYR A 432 -12.69 -22.44 27.33
C TYR A 432 -12.66 -22.58 28.85
N VAL A 433 -12.23 -21.52 29.53
CA VAL A 433 -12.21 -21.43 30.99
C VAL A 433 -13.14 -20.29 31.39
N ASP A 434 -14.09 -20.53 32.28
CA ASP A 434 -14.88 -19.45 32.89
C ASP A 434 -14.10 -18.88 34.09
N PRO A 435 -13.58 -17.64 34.01
CA PRO A 435 -12.84 -17.04 35.12
C PRO A 435 -13.66 -16.91 36.40
N ASN A 436 -14.96 -16.69 36.30
CA ASN A 436 -15.81 -16.48 37.47
C ASN A 436 -16.02 -17.78 38.23
N GLU A 437 -16.19 -18.89 37.51
CA GLU A 437 -16.32 -20.21 38.12
C GLU A 437 -15.02 -20.63 38.83
N VAL A 438 -13.87 -20.40 38.18
CA VAL A 438 -12.56 -20.70 38.77
C VAL A 438 -12.27 -19.80 39.98
N GLU A 439 -12.59 -18.50 39.91
CA GLU A 439 -12.44 -17.60 41.06
C GLU A 439 -13.37 -17.99 42.21
N ALA A 440 -14.62 -18.39 41.93
CA ALA A 440 -15.55 -18.88 42.97
C ALA A 440 -15.05 -20.17 43.64
N GLN A 441 -14.50 -21.11 42.88
CA GLN A 441 -13.90 -22.33 43.42
C GLN A 441 -12.70 -22.01 44.34
N LEU A 442 -11.84 -21.08 43.93
CA LEU A 442 -10.71 -20.63 44.76
C LEU A 442 -11.19 -19.95 46.05
N ASP A 443 -12.23 -19.13 45.99
CA ASP A 443 -12.80 -18.47 47.17
C ASP A 443 -13.41 -19.50 48.15
N GLU A 444 -14.04 -20.58 47.65
CA GLU A 444 -14.52 -21.68 48.50
C GLU A 444 -13.39 -22.48 49.14
N GLU A 445 -12.31 -22.77 48.39
CA GLU A 445 -11.13 -23.46 48.91
C GLU A 445 -10.45 -22.63 50.01
N GLU A 446 -10.29 -21.32 49.81
CA GLU A 446 -9.74 -20.41 50.81
C GLU A 446 -10.60 -20.34 52.07
N LYS A 447 -11.94 -20.32 51.93
CA LYS A 447 -12.86 -20.39 53.07
C LYS A 447 -12.74 -21.70 53.85
N LYS A 448 -12.63 -22.83 53.15
CA LYS A 448 -12.43 -24.15 53.79
C LYS A 448 -11.10 -24.23 54.51
N ALA A 449 -10.02 -23.71 53.91
CA ALA A 449 -8.69 -23.68 54.52
C ALA A 449 -8.67 -22.82 55.80
N LYS A 450 -9.28 -21.64 55.78
CA LYS A 450 -9.40 -20.78 56.97
C LYS A 450 -10.17 -21.46 58.10
N LYS A 451 -11.31 -22.08 57.79
CA LYS A 451 -12.09 -22.83 58.79
C LYS A 451 -11.31 -24.00 59.40
N ALA A 452 -10.54 -24.73 58.59
CA ALA A 452 -9.71 -25.83 59.08
C ALA A 452 -8.58 -25.33 59.99
N GLN A 453 -7.99 -24.19 59.66
CA GLN A 453 -6.94 -23.57 60.46
C GLN A 453 -7.48 -23.04 61.80
N GLU A 454 -8.65 -22.37 61.79
CA GLU A 454 -9.36 -21.95 63.01
C GLU A 454 -9.71 -23.14 63.91
N LEU A 455 -10.14 -24.27 63.33
CA LEU A 455 -10.43 -25.49 64.09
C LEU A 455 -9.17 -26.06 64.76
N TYR A 456 -8.05 -26.09 64.03
CA TYR A 456 -6.78 -26.57 64.54
C TYR A 456 -6.23 -25.66 65.66
N GLU A 457 -6.30 -24.34 65.48
CA GLU A 457 -5.89 -23.36 66.49
C GLU A 457 -6.71 -23.54 67.78
N ASN A 458 -8.03 -23.68 67.68
CA ASN A 458 -8.90 -23.95 68.81
C ASN A 458 -8.59 -25.29 69.51
N GLU A 459 -8.32 -26.36 68.75
CA GLU A 459 -7.91 -27.65 69.32
C GLU A 459 -6.56 -27.56 70.05
N THR A 460 -5.60 -26.80 69.51
CA THR A 460 -4.32 -26.59 70.19
C THR A 460 -4.43 -25.71 71.44
N GLU A 461 -5.33 -24.73 71.46
CA GLU A 461 -5.61 -23.93 72.65
C GLU A 461 -6.29 -24.77 73.76
N ASP A 462 -7.23 -25.64 73.41
CA ASP A 462 -7.89 -26.54 74.38
C ASP A 462 -6.90 -27.57 74.96
N VAL A 463 -5.97 -28.10 74.15
CA VAL A 463 -4.90 -28.99 74.63
C VAL A 463 -3.87 -28.26 75.50
N SER A 464 -3.64 -26.96 75.28
CA SER A 464 -2.75 -26.15 76.11
C SER A 464 -3.39 -25.66 77.42
N ARG A 465 -4.72 -25.77 77.57
CA ARG A 465 -5.48 -25.39 78.77
C ARG A 465 -5.81 -26.56 79.71
N MET A 466 -5.63 -27.80 79.25
CA MET A 466 -5.57 -29.01 80.09
C MET A 466 -4.15 -29.24 80.60
#